data_AF-A0A496AC00-F1
#
_entry.id   AF-A0A496AC00-F1
#
_cell.length_a   1.000
_cell.length_b   1.000
_cell.length_c   1.000
_cell.angle_alpha   90.00
_cell.angle_beta   90.00
_cell.angle_gamma   90.00
#
_symmetry.space_group_name_H-M   'P 1'
#
loop_
_entity.id
_entity.type
_entity.pdbx_description
1 polymer ?
#
loop_
_entity_poly.entity_id
_entity_poly.type
_entity_poly.pdbx_seq_one_letter_code
_entity_poly.pdbx_strand_id
1 'polypeptide(L)'
;MNEDIFVSKLKDWSNTQANSLENYKYHTGTIHSLEKKGMTLLSTSYLDLTVKFGLLSKISNVYQLTRIGRVLLSLLNDKPNNELNSLYLDHDERIFYIYQILQQDADTLLTIVNMLQSLENPSLKNLQKNFQQAFLDRLKAKISTSSQGHIVNRLHDRQVEVTTEWKKPEGYAAYIIPPRLHWLLDLGLLDLRKEKNSFIYQLTETGQNLTKTFQKLKNPNISDVTDAWFSAQFFSDISPLMISAPDFRQWQDVDDEVRREACKQYLPIAFNEFRRSIPKIPLTQGAMYLCIRLVTQLHILTNLGDLIQWFQEPRTLENYKYEAKISARENESYLVRRHA
;
A
#
# COMPACT_ATOMS: atom_id res chain seq x y z
N MET A 1 -0.22 -2.21 22.81
CA MET A 1 0.95 -1.49 23.33
C MET A 1 0.55 -0.05 23.61
N ASN A 2 0.95 0.51 24.76
CA ASN A 2 0.68 1.92 25.08
C ASN A 2 1.56 2.84 24.23
N GLU A 3 1.10 4.07 24.01
CA GLU A 3 1.81 5.08 23.20
C GLU A 3 3.24 5.30 23.70
N ASP A 4 3.44 5.53 25.00
CA ASP A 4 4.77 5.79 25.57
C ASP A 4 5.77 4.64 25.32
N ILE A 5 5.28 3.40 25.39
CA ILE A 5 6.11 2.21 25.12
C ILE A 5 6.48 2.17 23.64
N PHE A 6 5.55 2.49 22.75
CA PHE A 6 5.82 2.58 21.31
C PHE A 6 6.87 3.66 21.01
N VAL A 7 6.68 4.87 21.55
CA VAL A 7 7.61 6.00 21.36
C VAL A 7 9.01 5.64 21.84
N SER A 8 9.13 4.98 23.00
CA SER A 8 10.41 4.48 23.50
C SER A 8 11.05 3.49 22.53
N LYS A 9 10.31 2.46 22.09
CA LYS A 9 10.82 1.45 21.16
C LYS A 9 11.21 2.03 19.81
N LEU A 10 10.45 3.00 19.30
CA LEU A 10 10.76 3.67 18.04
C LEU A 10 12.03 4.50 18.17
N LYS A 11 12.24 5.16 19.31
CA LYS A 11 13.49 5.87 19.60
C LYS A 11 14.69 4.90 19.62
N ASP A 12 14.54 3.78 20.32
CA ASP A 12 15.60 2.78 20.42
C ASP A 12 15.92 2.18 19.05
N TRP A 13 14.90 1.81 18.27
CA TRP A 13 15.07 1.33 16.88
C TRP A 13 15.72 2.37 15.99
N SER A 14 15.29 3.62 16.06
CA SER A 14 15.89 4.68 15.27
C SER A 14 17.38 4.72 15.63
N ASN A 15 17.74 4.73 16.93
CA ASN A 15 19.12 4.90 17.37
C ASN A 15 20.01 3.73 16.91
N THR A 16 19.48 2.51 16.85
CA THR A 16 20.21 1.37 16.29
C THR A 16 20.40 1.48 14.78
N GLN A 17 19.56 2.26 14.09
CA GLN A 17 19.63 2.51 12.65
C GLN A 17 20.31 3.83 12.26
N ALA A 18 20.90 4.56 13.21
CA ALA A 18 21.44 5.90 12.95
C ALA A 18 22.41 5.93 11.75
N ASN A 19 23.38 5.00 11.67
CA ASN A 19 24.32 4.92 10.55
C ASN A 19 23.62 4.63 9.20
N SER A 20 22.60 3.76 9.21
CA SER A 20 21.82 3.45 8.01
C SER A 20 21.01 4.68 7.56
N LEU A 21 20.47 5.44 8.51
CA LEU A 21 19.67 6.64 8.27
C LEU A 21 20.51 7.83 7.78
N GLU A 22 21.75 7.96 8.24
CA GLU A 22 22.71 8.95 7.70
C GLU A 22 23.01 8.69 6.23
N ASN A 23 23.13 7.42 5.84
CA ASN A 23 23.37 7.02 4.46
C ASN A 23 22.07 6.89 3.64
N TYR A 24 20.91 7.12 4.26
CA TYR A 24 19.64 7.06 3.56
C TYR A 24 19.47 8.28 2.66
N LYS A 25 19.01 8.03 1.44
CA LYS A 25 18.83 9.02 0.37
C LYS A 25 18.04 10.29 0.80
N TYR A 26 17.23 10.24 1.86
CA TYR A 26 16.47 11.37 2.40
C TYR A 26 16.64 11.54 3.91
N HIS A 27 17.01 12.73 4.36
CA HIS A 27 17.29 13.00 5.79
C HIS A 27 16.10 13.64 6.53
N THR A 28 14.93 13.74 5.90
CA THR A 28 13.72 14.29 6.52
C THR A 28 12.92 13.21 7.23
N GLY A 29 12.53 13.44 8.49
CA GLY A 29 11.70 12.50 9.27
C GLY A 29 12.47 11.65 10.29
N THR A 30 13.79 11.85 10.39
CA THR A 30 14.67 11.18 11.35
C THR A 30 14.39 11.61 12.79
N ILE A 31 14.35 10.66 13.72
CA ILE A 31 13.96 10.90 15.13
C ILE A 31 15.18 11.26 16.02
N HIS A 32 16.40 11.27 15.47
CA HIS A 32 17.68 11.29 16.23
C HIS A 32 18.02 12.54 17.02
N SER A 33 17.41 13.69 16.76
CA SER A 33 17.91 14.96 17.29
C SER A 33 16.84 15.90 17.83
N LEU A 34 15.62 15.41 18.04
CA LEU A 34 14.52 16.26 18.47
C LEU A 34 14.44 16.34 20.00
N GLU A 35 14.23 17.55 20.51
CA GLU A 35 13.77 17.76 21.87
C GLU A 35 12.50 16.93 22.14
N LYS A 36 12.25 16.57 23.41
CA LYS A 36 11.15 15.68 23.83
C LYS A 36 9.80 16.00 23.16
N LYS A 37 9.47 17.28 22.98
CA LYS A 37 8.24 17.74 22.30
C LYS A 37 8.21 17.41 20.80
N GLY A 38 9.31 17.60 20.07
CA GLY A 38 9.42 17.26 18.65
C GLY A 38 9.39 15.75 18.41
N MET A 39 9.98 14.99 19.33
CA MET A 39 9.99 13.52 19.28
C MET A 39 8.57 12.94 19.44
N THR A 40 7.81 13.45 20.40
CA THR A 40 6.40 13.03 20.58
C THR A 40 5.57 13.36 19.34
N LEU A 41 5.71 14.55 18.76
CA LEU A 41 4.93 14.93 17.57
C LEU A 41 5.20 14.03 16.35
N LEU A 42 6.47 13.72 16.06
CA LEU A 42 6.81 12.83 14.93
C LEU A 42 6.41 11.38 15.19
N SER A 43 6.65 10.86 16.39
CA SER A 43 6.28 9.48 16.73
C SER A 43 4.76 9.26 16.72
N THR A 44 3.98 10.23 17.22
CA THR A 44 2.52 10.22 17.05
C THR A 44 2.11 10.29 15.58
N SER A 45 2.82 11.06 14.74
CA SER A 45 2.53 11.10 13.30
C SER A 45 2.73 9.74 12.61
N TYR A 46 3.76 8.98 12.99
CA TYR A 46 3.95 7.60 12.50
C TYR A 46 2.85 6.64 13.01
N LEU A 47 2.41 6.79 14.26
CA LEU A 47 1.28 6.02 14.80
C LEU A 47 -0.02 6.35 14.06
N ASP A 48 -0.31 7.63 13.85
CA ASP A 48 -1.50 8.06 13.13
C ASP A 48 -1.48 7.57 11.69
N LEU A 49 -0.31 7.59 11.03
CA LEU A 49 -0.15 7.04 9.69
C LEU A 49 -0.42 5.53 9.66
N THR A 50 0.19 4.77 10.57
CA THR A 50 -0.01 3.30 10.63
C THR A 50 -1.46 2.93 10.98
N VAL A 51 -2.16 3.75 11.76
CA VAL A 51 -3.60 3.60 12.00
C VAL A 51 -4.41 3.92 10.74
N LYS A 52 -4.12 5.03 10.06
CA LYS A 52 -4.78 5.41 8.79
C LYS A 52 -4.60 4.36 7.70
N PHE A 53 -3.43 3.73 7.65
CA PHE A 53 -3.14 2.63 6.73
C PHE A 53 -3.76 1.29 7.18
N GLY A 54 -4.49 1.27 8.29
CA GLY A 54 -5.12 0.08 8.81
C GLY A 54 -4.13 -0.98 9.28
N LEU A 55 -2.85 -0.64 9.52
CA LEU A 55 -1.84 -1.57 10.06
C LEU A 55 -2.00 -1.75 11.56
N LEU A 56 -2.35 -0.66 12.26
CA LEU A 56 -2.68 -0.64 13.68
C LEU A 56 -4.13 -0.19 13.92
N SER A 57 -4.73 -0.65 15.00
CA SER A 57 -5.96 -0.08 15.55
C SER A 57 -5.68 0.52 16.93
N LYS A 58 -6.34 1.64 17.25
CA LYS A 58 -6.26 2.29 18.57
C LYS A 58 -7.56 2.05 19.33
N ILE A 59 -7.50 1.32 20.44
CA ILE A 59 -8.64 1.07 21.34
C ILE A 59 -8.22 1.50 22.74
N SER A 60 -8.89 2.50 23.31
CA SER A 60 -8.60 3.02 24.66
C SER A 60 -7.11 3.36 24.88
N ASN A 61 -6.49 4.07 23.93
CA ASN A 61 -5.05 4.41 23.91
C ASN A 61 -4.08 3.22 23.82
N VAL A 62 -4.59 2.02 23.56
CA VAL A 62 -3.78 0.83 23.29
C VAL A 62 -3.77 0.59 21.78
N TYR A 63 -2.56 0.55 21.21
CA TYR A 63 -2.36 0.18 19.81
C TYR A 63 -2.26 -1.34 19.67
N GLN A 64 -2.99 -1.90 18.71
CA GLN A 64 -3.01 -3.33 18.42
C GLN A 64 -2.77 -3.57 16.94
N LEU A 65 -2.04 -4.63 16.61
CA LEU A 65 -1.81 -5.04 15.23
C LEU A 65 -3.13 -5.54 14.61
N THR A 66 -3.51 -4.97 13.47
CA THR A 66 -4.70 -5.41 12.74
C THR A 66 -4.43 -6.70 11.97
N ARG A 67 -5.45 -7.22 11.27
CA ARG A 67 -5.27 -8.35 10.36
C ARG A 67 -4.38 -7.98 9.16
N ILE A 68 -4.52 -6.78 8.61
CA ILE A 68 -3.67 -6.28 7.51
C ILE A 68 -2.24 -6.05 7.99
N GLY A 69 -2.05 -5.46 9.17
CA GLY A 69 -0.72 -5.29 9.77
C GLY A 69 0.00 -6.62 10.00
N ARG A 70 -0.74 -7.70 10.29
CA ARG A 70 -0.17 -9.06 10.37
C ARG A 70 0.34 -9.57 9.03
N VAL A 71 -0.31 -9.23 7.92
CA VAL A 71 0.17 -9.60 6.58
C VAL A 71 1.55 -8.99 6.36
N LEU A 72 1.70 -7.68 6.57
CA LEU A 72 3.00 -7.01 6.47
C LEU A 72 4.04 -7.64 7.40
N LEU A 73 3.70 -7.86 8.67
CA LEU A 73 4.64 -8.45 9.63
C LEU A 73 5.11 -9.85 9.19
N SER A 74 4.20 -10.67 8.64
CA SER A 74 4.54 -11.98 8.09
C SER A 74 5.46 -11.88 6.88
N LEU A 75 5.26 -10.88 6.00
CA LEU A 75 6.16 -10.63 4.88
C LEU A 75 7.56 -10.25 5.35
N LEU A 76 7.65 -9.38 6.37
CA LEU A 76 8.92 -8.90 6.94
C LEU A 76 9.70 -9.99 7.69
N ASN A 77 9.03 -10.88 8.40
CA ASN A 77 9.69 -11.90 9.24
C ASN A 77 10.43 -12.97 8.43
N ASP A 78 10.10 -13.14 7.15
CA ASP A 78 10.74 -14.13 6.27
C ASP A 78 12.06 -13.61 5.68
N LYS A 79 12.47 -12.37 6.01
CA LYS A 79 13.75 -11.79 5.56
C LYS A 79 14.94 -12.37 6.31
N PRO A 80 16.04 -12.73 5.63
CA PRO A 80 17.28 -13.10 6.31
C PRO A 80 17.81 -11.89 7.09
N ASN A 81 18.17 -12.09 8.36
CA ASN A 81 18.70 -11.07 9.29
C ASN A 81 19.94 -10.29 8.80
N ASN A 82 20.49 -10.62 7.62
CA ASN A 82 21.75 -10.10 7.09
C ASN A 82 21.57 -9.12 5.92
N GLU A 83 20.36 -8.67 5.59
CA GLU A 83 20.19 -7.66 4.55
C GLU A 83 20.79 -6.32 4.98
N LEU A 84 21.75 -5.84 4.19
CA LEU A 84 22.67 -4.73 4.48
C LEU A 84 22.00 -3.35 4.67
N ASN A 85 20.69 -3.21 4.49
CA ASN A 85 19.98 -1.97 4.79
C ASN A 85 18.46 -2.17 4.93
N SER A 86 17.94 -2.24 6.15
CA SER A 86 16.50 -2.39 6.46
C SER A 86 15.62 -1.20 6.07
N LEU A 87 16.18 -0.15 5.46
CA LEU A 87 15.45 1.05 5.06
C LEU A 87 14.97 1.01 3.61
N TYR A 88 15.48 0.09 2.79
CA TYR A 88 14.99 -0.09 1.43
C TYR A 88 13.88 -1.13 1.39
N LEU A 89 12.83 -0.79 0.65
CA LEU A 89 11.69 -1.67 0.45
C LEU A 89 12.07 -2.78 -0.55
N ASP A 90 11.89 -4.03 -0.16
CA ASP A 90 12.00 -5.16 -1.06
C ASP A 90 10.77 -5.29 -1.98
N HIS A 91 10.71 -6.35 -2.79
CA HIS A 91 9.59 -6.57 -3.69
C HIS A 91 8.25 -6.82 -2.97
N ASP A 92 8.26 -7.56 -1.85
CA ASP A 92 7.06 -7.86 -1.07
C ASP A 92 6.48 -6.56 -0.48
N GLU A 93 7.34 -5.76 0.14
CA GLU A 93 7.03 -4.48 0.76
C GLU A 93 6.55 -3.47 -0.28
N ARG A 94 7.24 -3.34 -1.42
CA ARG A 94 6.83 -2.40 -2.48
C ARG A 94 5.42 -2.69 -2.97
N ILE A 95 5.10 -3.97 -3.22
CA ILE A 95 3.76 -4.39 -3.66
C ILE A 95 2.73 -4.15 -2.55
N PHE A 96 3.04 -4.53 -1.31
CA PHE A 96 2.15 -4.32 -0.19
C PHE A 96 1.86 -2.82 0.04
N TYR A 97 2.90 -1.98 0.06
CA TYR A 97 2.75 -0.56 0.35
C TYR A 97 2.04 0.17 -0.78
N ILE A 98 2.32 -0.11 -2.07
CA ILE A 98 1.55 0.53 -3.15
C ILE A 98 0.07 0.10 -3.12
N TYR A 99 -0.24 -1.16 -2.75
CA TYR A 99 -1.63 -1.59 -2.51
C TYR A 99 -2.28 -0.73 -1.42
N GLN A 100 -1.64 -0.60 -0.25
CA GLN A 100 -2.19 0.14 0.88
C GLN A 100 -2.32 1.65 0.59
N ILE A 101 -1.33 2.26 -0.07
CA ILE A 101 -1.38 3.68 -0.43
C ILE A 101 -2.54 3.92 -1.39
N LEU A 102 -2.72 3.09 -2.42
CA LEU A 102 -3.83 3.27 -3.36
C LEU A 102 -5.18 3.01 -2.67
N GLN A 103 -5.27 2.04 -1.77
CA GLN A 103 -6.53 1.75 -1.07
C GLN A 103 -6.96 2.90 -0.15
N GLN A 104 -6.01 3.56 0.52
CA GLN A 104 -6.30 4.55 1.56
C GLN A 104 -6.15 6.01 1.10
N ASP A 105 -5.34 6.27 0.07
CA ASP A 105 -4.92 7.62 -0.31
C ASP A 105 -4.79 7.82 -1.84
N ALA A 106 -5.49 7.00 -2.64
CA ALA A 106 -5.45 7.09 -4.10
C ALA A 106 -5.75 8.51 -4.63
N ASP A 107 -6.73 9.22 -4.08
CA ASP A 107 -7.11 10.53 -4.63
C ASP A 107 -5.97 11.56 -4.52
N THR A 108 -5.28 11.59 -3.38
CA THR A 108 -4.11 12.45 -3.17
C THR A 108 -2.96 12.00 -4.07
N LEU A 109 -2.63 10.70 -4.06
CA LEU A 109 -1.51 10.16 -4.81
C LEU A 109 -1.67 10.38 -6.32
N LEU A 110 -2.83 10.01 -6.87
CA LEU A 110 -3.12 10.13 -8.30
C LEU A 110 -3.18 11.59 -8.74
N THR A 111 -3.60 12.52 -7.88
CA THR A 111 -3.48 13.95 -8.16
C THR A 111 -2.02 14.35 -8.33
N ILE A 112 -1.15 13.97 -7.39
CA ILE A 112 0.28 14.29 -7.44
C ILE A 112 0.94 13.66 -8.68
N VAL A 113 0.65 12.39 -8.96
CA VAL A 113 1.16 11.70 -10.16
C VAL A 113 0.74 12.42 -11.44
N ASN A 114 -0.53 12.83 -11.56
CA ASN A 114 -0.99 13.58 -12.73
C ASN A 114 -0.30 14.95 -12.86
N MET A 115 -0.03 15.63 -11.74
CA MET A 115 0.74 16.88 -11.74
C MET A 115 2.19 16.66 -12.18
N LEU A 116 2.82 15.57 -11.74
CA LEU A 116 4.19 15.21 -12.14
C LEU A 116 4.29 14.94 -13.65
N GLN A 117 3.23 14.44 -14.28
CA GLN A 117 3.17 14.23 -15.74
C GLN A 117 2.90 15.51 -16.54
N SER A 118 2.10 16.43 -16.00
CA SER A 118 1.56 17.57 -16.74
C SER A 118 2.38 18.84 -16.59
N LEU A 119 3.12 18.99 -15.49
CA LEU A 119 3.96 20.16 -15.25
C LEU A 119 5.30 20.00 -15.96
N GLU A 120 5.70 21.01 -16.73
CA GLU A 120 7.02 21.05 -17.38
C GLU A 120 8.16 21.07 -16.35
N ASN A 121 7.95 21.75 -15.22
CA ASN A 121 8.92 21.85 -14.13
C ASN A 121 8.26 21.47 -12.78
N PRO A 122 8.16 20.17 -12.46
CA PRO A 122 7.55 19.67 -11.23
C PRO A 122 8.49 19.82 -10.01
N SER A 123 8.88 21.05 -9.68
CA SER A 123 9.56 21.34 -8.42
C SER A 123 8.59 21.27 -7.23
N LEU A 124 9.10 21.06 -6.01
CA LEU A 124 8.26 20.99 -4.80
C LEU A 124 7.35 22.23 -4.66
N LYS A 125 7.92 23.42 -4.89
CA LYS A 125 7.19 24.69 -4.83
C LYS A 125 6.06 24.73 -5.86
N ASN A 126 6.31 24.28 -7.09
CA ASN A 126 5.30 24.26 -8.15
C ASN A 126 4.20 23.24 -7.85
N LEU A 127 4.55 22.06 -7.33
CA LEU A 127 3.58 21.06 -6.91
C LEU A 127 2.69 21.63 -5.80
N GLN A 128 3.27 22.22 -4.75
CA GLN A 128 2.52 22.81 -3.64
C GLN A 128 1.58 23.94 -4.07
N LYS A 129 2.05 24.82 -4.96
CA LYS A 129 1.26 25.93 -5.49
C LYS A 129 0.03 25.47 -6.27
N ASN A 130 0.16 24.42 -7.07
CA ASN A 130 -0.89 23.99 -8.00
C ASN A 130 -1.80 22.88 -7.42
N PHE A 131 -1.47 22.33 -6.24
CA PHE A 131 -2.11 21.11 -5.73
C PHE A 131 -3.58 21.29 -5.38
N GLN A 132 -3.96 22.37 -4.72
CA GLN A 132 -5.36 22.57 -4.31
C GLN A 132 -6.31 22.54 -5.51
N GLN A 133 -5.98 23.26 -6.57
CA GLN A 133 -6.79 23.31 -7.79
C GLN A 133 -6.85 21.93 -8.46
N ALA A 134 -5.70 21.27 -8.65
CA ALA A 134 -5.65 19.93 -9.24
C ALA A 134 -6.45 18.90 -8.43
N PHE A 135 -6.41 18.98 -7.10
CA PHE A 135 -7.16 18.10 -6.21
C PHE A 135 -8.66 18.38 -6.28
N LEU A 136 -9.08 19.65 -6.29
CA LEU A 136 -10.49 20.03 -6.47
C LEU A 136 -11.04 19.55 -7.81
N ASP A 137 -10.26 19.65 -8.88
CA ASP A 137 -10.67 19.19 -10.21
C ASP A 137 -10.81 17.66 -10.24
N ARG A 138 -9.91 16.94 -9.57
CA ARG A 138 -10.06 15.48 -9.38
C ARG A 138 -11.35 15.15 -8.62
N LEU A 139 -11.63 15.82 -7.50
CA LEU A 139 -12.84 15.59 -6.72
C LEU A 139 -14.11 15.83 -7.55
N LYS A 140 -14.16 16.93 -8.31
CA LYS A 140 -15.28 17.24 -9.23
C LYS A 140 -15.47 16.14 -10.27
N ALA A 141 -14.39 15.70 -10.91
CA ALA A 141 -14.45 14.64 -11.91
C ALA A 141 -14.99 13.34 -11.29
N LYS A 142 -14.48 12.95 -10.11
CA LYS A 142 -14.92 11.75 -9.39
C LYS A 142 -16.38 11.81 -8.93
N ILE A 143 -16.83 12.97 -8.44
CA ILE A 143 -18.25 13.21 -8.10
C ILE A 143 -19.13 12.99 -9.33
N SER A 144 -18.74 13.56 -10.48
CA SER A 144 -19.53 13.47 -11.72
C SER A 144 -19.65 12.05 -12.29
N THR A 145 -18.71 11.16 -11.97
CA THR A 145 -18.68 9.77 -12.47
C THR A 145 -19.16 8.75 -11.44
N SER A 146 -19.38 9.16 -10.18
CA SER A 146 -19.79 8.26 -9.11
C SER A 146 -21.31 8.08 -9.08
N SER A 147 -21.77 6.82 -9.06
CA SER A 147 -23.19 6.49 -8.96
C SER A 147 -23.67 6.24 -7.52
N GLN A 148 -22.75 6.11 -6.56
CA GLN A 148 -23.06 5.75 -5.18
C GLN A 148 -23.19 7.00 -4.30
N GLY A 149 -24.40 7.25 -3.78
CA GLY A 149 -24.71 8.47 -3.02
C GLY A 149 -23.82 8.70 -1.79
N HIS A 150 -23.46 7.66 -1.04
CA HIS A 150 -22.59 7.80 0.13
C HIS A 150 -21.15 8.19 -0.25
N ILE A 151 -20.62 7.71 -1.38
CA ILE A 151 -19.31 8.12 -1.91
C ILE A 151 -19.38 9.59 -2.33
N VAL A 152 -20.43 9.97 -3.06
CA VAL A 152 -20.65 11.35 -3.52
C VAL A 152 -20.70 12.32 -2.35
N ASN A 153 -21.44 12.01 -1.28
CA ASN A 153 -21.51 12.85 -0.08
C ASN A 153 -20.13 13.04 0.57
N ARG A 154 -19.36 11.95 0.74
CA ARG A 154 -18.00 12.03 1.30
C ARG A 154 -17.07 12.91 0.44
N LEU A 155 -17.21 12.83 -0.88
CA LEU A 155 -16.42 13.66 -1.81
C LEU A 155 -16.85 15.13 -1.76
N HIS A 156 -18.14 15.42 -1.60
CA HIS A 156 -18.62 16.78 -1.38
C HIS A 156 -18.12 17.37 -0.07
N ASP A 157 -18.19 16.62 1.04
CA ASP A 157 -17.66 17.07 2.33
C ASP A 157 -16.17 17.41 2.20
N ARG A 158 -15.40 16.54 1.53
CA ARG A 158 -13.98 16.77 1.27
C ARG A 158 -13.74 17.99 0.38
N GLN A 159 -14.57 18.21 -0.64
CA GLN A 159 -14.49 19.37 -1.51
C GLN A 159 -14.77 20.66 -0.74
N VAL A 160 -15.78 20.66 0.13
CA VAL A 160 -16.11 21.79 1.02
C VAL A 160 -14.94 22.08 1.93
N GLU A 161 -14.40 21.07 2.62
CA GLU A 161 -13.23 21.20 3.51
C GLU A 161 -12.05 21.88 2.79
N VAL A 162 -11.68 21.39 1.60
CA VAL A 162 -10.58 21.95 0.80
C VAL A 162 -10.85 23.38 0.34
N THR A 163 -12.11 23.75 0.14
CA THR A 163 -12.51 25.08 -0.35
C THR A 163 -12.61 26.10 0.80
N THR A 164 -13.11 25.69 1.97
CA THR A 164 -13.46 26.60 3.06
C THR A 164 -12.43 26.62 4.19
N GLU A 165 -11.77 25.49 4.46
CA GLU A 165 -10.86 25.36 5.61
C GLU A 165 -9.39 25.61 5.24
N TRP A 166 -9.03 25.43 3.97
CA TRP A 166 -7.67 25.63 3.49
C TRP A 166 -7.36 27.11 3.22
N LYS A 167 -7.31 27.90 4.30
CA LYS A 167 -7.05 29.36 4.23
C LYS A 167 -5.69 29.73 3.64
N LYS A 168 -4.71 28.83 3.71
CA LYS A 168 -3.36 28.95 3.12
C LYS A 168 -3.01 27.64 2.39
N PRO A 169 -3.50 27.45 1.16
CA PRO A 169 -3.44 26.17 0.45
C PRO A 169 -2.03 25.59 0.36
N GLU A 170 -1.01 26.42 0.13
CA GLU A 170 0.39 25.99 0.05
C GLU A 170 0.89 25.46 1.40
N GLY A 171 0.41 26.02 2.52
CA GLY A 171 0.72 25.54 3.86
C GLY A 171 0.18 24.13 4.09
N TYR A 172 -1.05 23.83 3.67
CA TYR A 172 -1.61 22.48 3.73
C TYR A 172 -0.88 21.53 2.77
N ALA A 173 -0.62 21.97 1.54
CA ALA A 173 0.12 21.21 0.55
C ALA A 173 1.54 20.84 1.02
N ALA A 174 2.16 21.67 1.87
CA ALA A 174 3.47 21.38 2.47
C ALA A 174 3.46 20.18 3.42
N TYR A 175 2.32 19.84 4.02
CA TYR A 175 2.17 18.62 4.84
C TYR A 175 1.67 17.42 4.03
N ILE A 176 1.01 17.67 2.90
CA ILE A 176 0.42 16.60 2.07
C ILE A 176 1.45 16.07 1.08
N ILE A 177 2.07 16.93 0.27
CA ILE A 177 2.85 16.53 -0.90
C ILE A 177 4.18 15.84 -0.54
N PRO A 178 5.05 16.39 0.34
CA PRO A 178 6.37 15.80 0.56
C PRO A 178 6.32 14.33 1.00
N PRO A 179 5.45 13.91 1.95
CA PRO A 179 5.33 12.49 2.30
C PRO A 179 5.01 11.59 1.11
N ARG A 180 4.13 12.01 0.19
CA ARG A 180 3.75 11.20 -0.98
C ARG A 180 4.87 11.15 -2.01
N LEU A 181 5.60 12.25 -2.19
CA LEU A 181 6.80 12.23 -3.04
C LEU A 181 7.86 11.28 -2.49
N HIS A 182 8.07 11.25 -1.16
CA HIS A 182 8.97 10.28 -0.54
C HIS A 182 8.46 8.84 -0.71
N TRP A 183 7.17 8.57 -0.54
CA TRP A 183 6.62 7.23 -0.83
C TRP A 183 6.89 6.81 -2.28
N LEU A 184 6.67 7.70 -3.25
CA LEU A 184 6.93 7.41 -4.66
C LEU A 184 8.43 7.19 -4.93
N LEU A 185 9.31 7.94 -4.27
CA LEU A 185 10.76 7.73 -4.35
C LEU A 185 11.16 6.38 -3.74
N ASP A 186 10.56 5.97 -2.62
CA ASP A 186 10.84 4.70 -1.93
C ASP A 186 10.31 3.49 -2.70
N LEU A 187 9.21 3.69 -3.42
CA LEU A 187 8.68 2.71 -4.38
C LEU A 187 9.47 2.66 -5.69
N GLY A 188 10.47 3.53 -5.90
CA GLY A 188 11.25 3.59 -7.15
C GLY A 188 10.48 4.15 -8.34
N LEU A 189 9.44 4.94 -8.10
CA LEU A 189 8.56 5.54 -9.11
C LEU A 189 8.98 6.96 -9.50
N LEU A 190 9.83 7.59 -8.68
CA LEU A 190 10.42 8.89 -8.95
C LEU A 190 11.93 8.87 -8.81
N ASP A 191 12.56 9.79 -9.52
CA ASP A 191 13.94 10.23 -9.32
C ASP A 191 13.98 11.74 -9.04
N LEU A 192 15.08 12.18 -8.42
CA LEU A 192 15.37 13.59 -8.19
C LEU A 192 16.48 14.06 -9.12
N ARG A 193 16.17 15.06 -9.95
CA ARG A 193 17.18 15.78 -10.74
C ARG A 193 17.47 17.13 -10.10
N LYS A 194 18.75 17.44 -9.86
CA LYS A 194 19.16 18.77 -9.41
C LYS A 194 19.25 19.71 -10.60
N GLU A 195 18.52 20.83 -10.54
CA GLU A 195 18.59 21.91 -11.53
C GLU A 195 18.86 23.24 -10.86
N LYS A 196 20.03 23.83 -11.14
CA LYS A 196 20.47 25.13 -10.58
C LYS A 196 20.24 25.19 -9.05
N ASN A 197 19.12 25.79 -8.63
CA ASN A 197 18.75 26.06 -7.25
C ASN A 197 17.52 25.25 -6.76
N SER A 198 17.05 24.26 -7.51
CA SER A 198 15.88 23.44 -7.16
C SER A 198 16.06 21.97 -7.50
N PHE A 199 15.34 21.11 -6.78
CA PHE A 199 15.16 19.71 -7.15
C PHE A 199 13.88 19.55 -7.98
N ILE A 200 14.00 18.81 -9.07
CA ILE A 200 12.91 18.46 -9.98
C ILE A 200 12.59 16.98 -9.78
N TYR A 201 11.32 16.66 -9.55
CA TYR A 201 10.85 15.29 -9.43
C TYR A 201 10.52 14.73 -10.81
N GLN A 202 11.09 13.60 -11.19
CA GLN A 202 10.85 13.00 -12.50
C GLN A 202 10.34 11.57 -12.33
N LEU A 203 9.32 11.20 -13.11
CA LEU A 203 8.85 9.82 -13.16
C LEU A 203 9.94 8.94 -13.78
N THR A 204 10.33 7.89 -13.07
CA THR A 204 11.15 6.80 -13.62
C THR A 204 10.39 6.09 -14.73
N GLU A 205 11.04 5.20 -15.48
CA GLU A 205 10.33 4.37 -16.47
C GLU A 205 9.20 3.55 -15.81
N THR A 206 9.45 2.99 -14.63
CA THR A 206 8.44 2.31 -13.82
C THR A 206 7.31 3.25 -13.44
N GLY A 207 7.62 4.48 -13.00
CA GLY A 207 6.61 5.50 -12.69
C GLY A 207 5.75 5.87 -13.91
N GLN A 208 6.37 6.03 -15.08
CA GLN A 208 5.66 6.30 -16.32
C GLN A 208 4.76 5.12 -16.73
N ASN A 209 5.24 3.89 -16.62
CA ASN A 209 4.44 2.71 -16.94
C ASN A 209 3.26 2.55 -15.96
N LEU A 210 3.45 2.86 -14.67
CA LEU A 210 2.36 2.92 -13.69
C LEU A 210 1.28 3.93 -14.11
N THR A 211 1.67 5.11 -14.59
CA THR A 211 0.68 6.10 -15.05
C THR A 211 -0.10 5.61 -16.27
N LYS A 212 0.54 4.89 -17.19
CA LYS A 212 -0.13 4.27 -18.35
C LYS A 212 -1.15 3.23 -17.89
N THR A 213 -0.83 2.45 -16.84
CA THR A 213 -1.80 1.53 -16.21
C THR A 213 -3.02 2.31 -15.71
N PHE A 214 -2.85 3.40 -14.97
CA PHE A 214 -3.99 4.19 -14.49
C PHE A 214 -4.79 4.85 -15.63
N GLN A 215 -4.14 5.22 -16.74
CA GLN A 215 -4.83 5.74 -17.93
C GLN A 215 -5.74 4.69 -18.58
N LYS A 216 -5.43 3.39 -18.47
CA LYS A 216 -6.32 2.32 -18.94
C LYS A 216 -7.58 2.17 -18.08
N LEU A 217 -7.51 2.57 -16.80
CA LEU A 217 -8.65 2.58 -15.88
C LEU A 217 -9.61 3.77 -16.10
N LYS A 218 -9.42 4.52 -17.19
CA LYS A 218 -10.15 5.76 -17.44
C LYS A 218 -11.64 5.47 -17.63
N ASN A 219 -12.42 5.87 -16.62
CA ASN A 219 -13.83 6.20 -16.77
C ASN A 219 -13.86 7.55 -17.55
N PRO A 220 -14.85 7.83 -18.43
CA PRO A 220 -14.89 8.97 -19.36
C PRO A 220 -14.17 10.26 -18.94
N ASN A 221 -14.26 10.66 -17.67
CA ASN A 221 -13.69 11.90 -17.16
C ASN A 221 -12.52 11.75 -16.16
N ILE A 222 -12.20 10.54 -15.67
CA ILE A 222 -11.18 10.33 -14.64
C ILE A 222 -10.55 8.93 -14.69
N SER A 223 -9.23 8.89 -14.48
CA SER A 223 -8.51 7.67 -14.15
C SER A 223 -8.54 7.44 -12.64
N ASP A 224 -9.20 6.36 -12.22
CA ASP A 224 -9.38 6.03 -10.81
C ASP A 224 -9.27 4.53 -10.54
N VAL A 225 -8.91 4.19 -9.31
CA VAL A 225 -8.87 2.81 -8.84
C VAL A 225 -10.20 2.46 -8.20
N THR A 226 -10.64 1.22 -8.35
CA THR A 226 -11.93 0.73 -7.84
C THR A 226 -11.73 -0.59 -7.10
N ASP A 227 -12.67 -0.95 -6.22
CA ASP A 227 -12.65 -2.24 -5.51
C ASP A 227 -12.64 -3.42 -6.51
N ALA A 228 -13.34 -3.28 -7.64
CA ALA A 228 -13.32 -4.27 -8.72
C ALA A 228 -11.92 -4.42 -9.32
N TRP A 229 -11.21 -3.31 -9.56
CA TRP A 229 -9.83 -3.34 -10.04
C TRP A 229 -8.86 -3.95 -9.02
N PHE A 230 -8.99 -3.58 -7.74
CA PHE A 230 -8.20 -4.21 -6.67
C PHE A 230 -8.38 -5.72 -6.60
N SER A 231 -9.62 -6.18 -6.76
CA SER A 231 -9.95 -7.60 -6.72
C SER A 231 -9.42 -8.36 -7.94
N ALA A 232 -9.57 -7.79 -9.13
CA ALA A 232 -9.41 -8.54 -10.38
C ALA A 232 -8.13 -8.25 -11.18
N GLN A 233 -7.44 -7.14 -10.91
CA GLN A 233 -6.38 -6.66 -11.83
C GLN A 233 -5.14 -6.10 -11.12
N PHE A 234 -5.24 -5.62 -9.86
CA PHE A 234 -4.13 -4.95 -9.17
C PHE A 234 -2.80 -5.73 -9.26
N PHE A 235 -2.79 -7.02 -8.92
CA PHE A 235 -1.54 -7.76 -8.86
C PHE A 235 -0.98 -8.02 -10.25
N SER A 236 -1.84 -8.25 -11.23
CA SER A 236 -1.44 -8.43 -12.63
C SER A 236 -0.89 -7.15 -13.25
N ASP A 237 -1.46 -6.00 -12.91
CA ASP A 237 -1.08 -4.70 -13.47
C ASP A 237 0.14 -4.08 -12.77
N ILE A 238 0.28 -4.26 -11.46
CA ILE A 238 1.24 -3.54 -10.62
C ILE A 238 2.51 -4.35 -10.35
N SER A 239 2.39 -5.64 -10.08
CA SER A 239 3.55 -6.45 -9.67
C SER A 239 4.65 -6.51 -10.75
N PRO A 240 4.34 -6.64 -12.06
CA PRO A 240 5.37 -6.60 -13.11
C PRO A 240 6.12 -5.27 -13.19
N LEU A 241 5.55 -4.18 -12.68
CA LEU A 241 6.22 -2.88 -12.61
C LEU A 241 7.19 -2.84 -11.42
N MET A 242 6.85 -3.53 -10.32
CA MET A 242 7.62 -3.49 -9.06
C MET A 242 8.75 -4.54 -9.01
N ILE A 243 8.64 -5.59 -9.83
CA ILE A 243 9.58 -6.70 -9.87
C ILE A 243 10.22 -6.75 -11.26
N SER A 244 11.54 -6.63 -11.32
CA SER A 244 12.30 -6.83 -12.55
C SER A 244 12.54 -8.31 -12.80
N ALA A 245 11.48 -9.07 -13.11
CA ALA A 245 11.56 -10.48 -13.46
C ALA A 245 11.37 -10.68 -14.98
N PRO A 246 12.11 -11.61 -15.61
CA PRO A 246 12.07 -11.79 -17.06
C PRO A 246 10.73 -12.36 -17.54
N ASP A 247 10.11 -13.27 -16.78
CA ASP A 247 8.90 -13.98 -17.24
C ASP A 247 7.90 -14.22 -16.10
N PHE A 248 6.73 -13.59 -16.21
CA PHE A 248 5.57 -13.88 -15.37
C PHE A 248 4.62 -14.86 -16.08
N ARG A 249 4.08 -15.81 -15.31
CA ARG A 249 3.00 -16.69 -15.78
C ARG A 249 1.68 -16.24 -15.17
N GLN A 250 0.65 -16.09 -15.99
CA GLN A 250 -0.68 -15.74 -15.47
C GLN A 250 -1.31 -16.94 -14.77
N TRP A 251 -2.02 -16.71 -13.67
CA TRP A 251 -2.68 -17.76 -12.90
C TRP A 251 -3.50 -18.69 -13.78
N GLN A 252 -4.33 -18.13 -14.66
CA GLN A 252 -5.19 -18.87 -15.60
C GLN A 252 -4.45 -19.75 -16.61
N ASP A 253 -3.18 -19.43 -16.91
CA ASP A 253 -2.36 -20.14 -17.92
C ASP A 253 -1.49 -21.24 -17.30
N VAL A 254 -1.34 -21.23 -15.97
CA VAL A 254 -0.65 -22.27 -15.21
C VAL A 254 -1.59 -23.47 -15.00
N ASP A 255 -1.09 -24.69 -15.13
CA ASP A 255 -1.87 -25.91 -14.88
C ASP A 255 -2.33 -26.04 -13.41
N ASP A 256 -3.37 -26.84 -13.17
CA ASP A 256 -3.92 -27.01 -11.81
C ASP A 256 -2.91 -27.67 -10.86
N GLU A 257 -2.01 -28.51 -11.37
CA GLU A 257 -0.97 -29.18 -10.56
C GLU A 257 0.03 -28.16 -9.99
N VAL A 258 0.55 -27.24 -10.82
CA VAL A 258 1.46 -26.19 -10.36
C VAL A 258 0.72 -25.21 -9.44
N ARG A 259 -0.55 -24.86 -9.71
CA ARG A 259 -1.35 -24.05 -8.78
C ARG A 259 -1.48 -24.72 -7.40
N ARG A 260 -1.73 -26.03 -7.36
CA ARG A 260 -1.81 -26.80 -6.12
C ARG A 260 -0.49 -26.83 -5.38
N GLU A 261 0.62 -27.09 -6.05
CA GLU A 261 1.94 -27.14 -5.41
C GLU A 261 2.33 -25.77 -4.85
N ALA A 262 2.09 -24.70 -5.63
CA ALA A 262 2.31 -23.34 -5.19
C ALA A 262 1.48 -22.98 -3.94
N CYS A 263 0.19 -23.32 -3.93
CA CYS A 263 -0.66 -23.10 -2.75
C CYS A 263 -0.28 -24.00 -1.58
N LYS A 264 0.13 -25.24 -1.82
CA LYS A 264 0.60 -26.18 -0.78
C LYS A 264 1.82 -25.64 -0.05
N GLN A 265 2.71 -24.93 -0.74
CA GLN A 265 3.88 -24.30 -0.12
C GLN A 265 3.50 -23.17 0.86
N TYR A 266 2.59 -22.27 0.46
CA TYR A 266 2.35 -21.02 1.22
C TYR A 266 1.10 -21.04 2.11
N LEU A 267 0.11 -21.89 1.86
CA LEU A 267 -1.07 -21.99 2.71
C LEU A 267 -0.76 -22.40 4.15
N PRO A 268 0.10 -23.40 4.43
CA PRO A 268 0.44 -23.76 5.81
C PRO A 268 1.03 -22.57 6.58
N ILE A 269 1.87 -21.76 5.91
CA ILE A 269 2.48 -20.55 6.48
C ILE A 269 1.40 -19.51 6.76
N ALA A 270 0.53 -19.20 5.80
CA ALA A 270 -0.59 -18.28 6.02
C ALA A 270 -1.50 -18.72 7.19
N PHE A 271 -1.76 -20.02 7.32
CA PHE A 271 -2.51 -20.58 8.45
C PHE A 271 -1.74 -20.56 9.76
N ASN A 272 -0.41 -20.58 9.76
CA ASN A 272 0.39 -20.39 10.97
C ASN A 272 0.30 -18.93 11.44
N GLU A 273 0.44 -17.98 10.52
CA GLU A 273 0.56 -16.56 10.83
C GLU A 273 -0.78 -15.88 11.17
N PHE A 274 -1.86 -16.26 10.49
CA PHE A 274 -3.15 -15.55 10.60
C PHE A 274 -4.18 -16.29 11.46
N ARG A 275 -3.91 -17.51 11.89
CA ARG A 275 -4.82 -18.28 12.74
C ARG A 275 -4.82 -17.74 14.16
N ARG A 276 -6.01 -17.71 14.77
CA ARG A 276 -6.17 -17.36 16.20
C ARG A 276 -6.40 -18.57 17.10
N SER A 277 -7.27 -19.50 16.70
CA SER A 277 -7.61 -20.68 17.52
C SER A 277 -8.31 -21.77 16.69
N ILE A 278 -9.32 -21.38 15.93
CA ILE A 278 -10.08 -22.24 14.99
C ILE A 278 -9.25 -22.42 13.71
N PRO A 279 -9.34 -23.55 12.98
CA PRO A 279 -8.61 -23.75 11.72
C PRO A 279 -9.24 -22.94 10.57
N LYS A 280 -9.34 -21.62 10.76
CA LYS A 280 -9.79 -20.64 9.78
C LYS A 280 -8.94 -19.39 9.85
N ILE A 281 -8.72 -18.76 8.70
CA ILE A 281 -8.06 -17.46 8.58
C ILE A 281 -8.96 -16.47 7.81
N PRO A 282 -8.82 -15.16 8.04
CA PRO A 282 -9.55 -14.16 7.25
C PRO A 282 -9.23 -14.29 5.75
N LEU A 283 -10.26 -14.29 4.91
CA LEU A 283 -10.12 -14.61 3.48
C LEU A 283 -9.23 -13.58 2.75
N THR A 284 -9.53 -12.29 2.87
CA THR A 284 -8.77 -11.22 2.19
C THR A 284 -7.30 -11.21 2.59
N GLN A 285 -6.98 -11.43 3.86
CA GLN A 285 -5.57 -11.44 4.32
C GLN A 285 -4.83 -12.68 3.84
N GLY A 286 -5.47 -13.85 3.88
CA GLY A 286 -4.89 -15.07 3.31
C GLY A 286 -4.64 -14.94 1.81
N ALA A 287 -5.63 -14.42 1.06
CA ALA A 287 -5.51 -14.19 -0.38
C ALA A 287 -4.41 -13.15 -0.69
N MET A 288 -4.36 -12.02 0.02
CA MET A 288 -3.32 -10.99 -0.18
C MET A 288 -1.91 -11.55 0.06
N TYR A 289 -1.72 -12.28 1.15
CA TYR A 289 -0.44 -12.94 1.44
C TYR A 289 -0.04 -13.90 0.32
N LEU A 290 -0.98 -14.75 -0.12
CA LEU A 290 -0.74 -15.69 -1.22
C LEU A 290 -0.42 -14.97 -2.52
N CYS A 291 -1.17 -13.94 -2.93
CA CYS A 291 -0.87 -13.17 -4.14
C CYS A 291 0.55 -12.62 -4.13
N ILE A 292 0.98 -12.02 -3.01
CA ILE A 292 2.33 -11.47 -2.86
C ILE A 292 3.37 -12.59 -2.98
N ARG A 293 3.22 -13.70 -2.23
CA ARG A 293 4.17 -14.82 -2.28
C ARG A 293 4.25 -15.47 -3.66
N LEU A 294 3.11 -15.70 -4.30
CA LEU A 294 3.06 -16.31 -5.63
C LEU A 294 3.76 -15.43 -6.67
N VAL A 295 3.58 -14.12 -6.60
CA VAL A 295 4.20 -13.21 -7.58
C VAL A 295 5.69 -12.98 -7.31
N THR A 296 6.12 -12.83 -6.06
CA THR A 296 7.52 -12.52 -5.73
C THR A 296 8.42 -13.74 -5.67
N GLN A 297 7.89 -14.92 -5.35
CA GLN A 297 8.70 -16.13 -5.17
C GLN A 297 8.59 -17.10 -6.35
N LEU A 298 7.41 -17.17 -7.00
CA LEU A 298 7.14 -18.13 -8.07
C LEU A 298 6.87 -17.46 -9.44
N HIS A 299 6.87 -16.12 -9.48
CA HIS A 299 6.53 -15.33 -10.67
C HIS A 299 5.17 -15.72 -11.29
N ILE A 300 4.19 -16.07 -10.45
CA ILE A 300 2.82 -16.35 -10.85
C ILE A 300 1.95 -15.14 -10.53
N LEU A 301 1.37 -14.52 -11.56
CA LEU A 301 0.46 -13.39 -11.42
C LEU A 301 -0.95 -13.91 -11.13
N THR A 302 -1.43 -13.64 -9.92
CA THR A 302 -2.82 -13.94 -9.51
C THR A 302 -3.40 -12.75 -8.78
N ASN A 303 -4.70 -12.51 -8.93
CA ASN A 303 -5.41 -11.48 -8.19
C ASN A 303 -6.22 -12.09 -7.04
N LEU A 304 -6.75 -11.23 -6.17
CA LEU A 304 -7.55 -11.67 -5.01
C LEU A 304 -8.79 -12.45 -5.48
N GLY A 305 -9.46 -11.93 -6.51
CA GLY A 305 -10.65 -12.56 -7.10
C GLY A 305 -10.36 -13.97 -7.62
N ASP A 306 -9.23 -14.16 -8.30
CA ASP A 306 -8.83 -15.46 -8.87
C ASP A 306 -8.61 -16.51 -7.77
N LEU A 307 -7.89 -16.16 -6.70
CA LEU A 307 -7.68 -17.05 -5.57
C LEU A 307 -8.99 -17.35 -4.82
N ILE A 308 -9.80 -16.32 -4.58
CA ILE A 308 -11.10 -16.49 -3.91
C ILE A 308 -11.98 -17.44 -4.72
N GLN A 309 -12.06 -17.25 -6.03
CA GLN A 309 -12.81 -18.12 -6.94
C GLN A 309 -12.25 -19.54 -6.92
N TRP A 310 -10.93 -19.71 -6.97
CA TRP A 310 -10.31 -21.04 -6.95
C TRP A 310 -10.61 -21.82 -5.67
N PHE A 311 -10.73 -21.14 -4.53
CA PHE A 311 -11.12 -21.72 -3.24
C PHE A 311 -12.63 -21.83 -3.00
N GLN A 312 -13.50 -21.39 -3.91
CA GLN A 312 -14.96 -21.61 -3.77
C GLN A 312 -15.30 -23.11 -3.78
N GLU A 313 -14.54 -23.90 -4.52
CA GLU A 313 -14.58 -25.35 -4.44
C GLU A 313 -13.53 -25.85 -3.46
N PRO A 314 -13.84 -26.88 -2.66
CA PRO A 314 -12.85 -27.43 -1.75
C PRO A 314 -11.64 -28.03 -2.48
N ARG A 315 -10.44 -27.61 -2.07
CA ARG A 315 -9.15 -28.11 -2.59
C ARG A 315 -8.47 -29.00 -1.56
N THR A 316 -8.27 -30.27 -1.89
CA THR A 316 -7.43 -31.17 -1.08
C THR A 316 -5.97 -30.96 -1.47
N LEU A 317 -5.16 -30.53 -0.51
CA LEU A 317 -3.71 -30.36 -0.62
C LEU A 317 -3.07 -31.12 0.55
N GLU A 318 -2.28 -32.14 0.23
CA GLU A 318 -1.78 -33.13 1.20
C GLU A 318 -2.93 -33.72 2.03
N ASN A 319 -2.83 -33.66 3.37
CA ASN A 319 -3.79 -34.20 4.32
C ASN A 319 -4.89 -33.21 4.71
N TYR A 320 -5.02 -32.10 3.99
CA TYR A 320 -5.92 -31.00 4.34
C TYR A 320 -6.83 -30.60 3.19
N LYS A 321 -8.09 -30.33 3.51
CA LYS A 321 -9.09 -29.74 2.64
C LYS A 321 -9.24 -28.24 2.96
N TYR A 322 -9.05 -27.41 1.95
CA TYR A 322 -9.14 -25.95 2.01
C TYR A 322 -10.37 -25.44 1.26
N GLU A 323 -11.13 -24.51 1.84
CA GLU A 323 -12.34 -23.98 1.23
C GLU A 323 -12.62 -22.55 1.71
N ALA A 324 -12.99 -21.65 0.80
CA ALA A 324 -13.43 -20.30 1.11
C ALA A 324 -14.91 -20.29 1.50
N LYS A 325 -15.22 -19.63 2.61
CA LYS A 325 -16.59 -19.30 3.05
C LYS A 325 -16.79 -17.81 2.89
N ILE A 326 -17.62 -17.44 1.91
CA ILE A 326 -17.92 -16.06 1.57
C ILE A 326 -19.17 -15.64 2.35
N SER A 327 -19.08 -14.49 3.00
CA SER A 327 -20.17 -13.85 3.76
C SER A 327 -20.56 -12.54 3.08
N ALA A 328 -21.76 -12.02 3.38
CA ALA A 328 -22.21 -10.73 2.85
C ALA A 328 -21.28 -9.56 3.23
N ARG A 329 -20.59 -9.68 4.38
CA ARG A 329 -19.54 -8.75 4.79
C ARG A 329 -18.17 -9.37 4.59
N GLU A 330 -17.28 -8.62 3.96
CA GLU A 330 -15.92 -9.07 3.65
C GLU A 330 -15.15 -9.52 4.90
N ASN A 331 -15.30 -8.79 6.01
CA ASN A 331 -14.64 -9.08 7.29
C ASN A 331 -15.13 -10.37 7.99
N GLU A 332 -16.26 -10.93 7.52
CA GLU A 332 -16.86 -12.19 7.95
C GLU A 332 -16.53 -13.35 6.98
N SER A 333 -15.82 -13.10 5.89
CA SER A 333 -15.36 -14.14 4.96
C SER A 333 -14.05 -14.76 5.45
N TYR A 334 -13.92 -16.08 5.31
CA TYR A 334 -12.77 -16.83 5.82
C TYR A 334 -12.39 -18.03 4.96
N LEU A 335 -11.11 -18.40 4.98
CA LEU A 335 -10.60 -19.66 4.44
C LEU A 335 -10.54 -20.69 5.57
N VAL A 336 -11.10 -21.88 5.35
CA VAL A 336 -11.12 -22.98 6.34
C VAL A 336 -10.11 -24.04 5.94
N ARG A 337 -9.44 -24.65 6.93
CA ARG A 337 -8.63 -25.87 6.78
C ARG A 337 -9.24 -27.00 7.59
N ARG A 338 -9.48 -28.17 6.99
CA ARG A 338 -9.95 -29.38 7.68
C ARG A 338 -9.03 -30.53 7.33
N HIS A 339 -8.86 -31.51 8.22
CA HIS A 339 -8.25 -32.77 7.79
C HIS A 339 -9.12 -33.43 6.73
N ALA A 340 -8.51 -33.88 5.65
CA ALA A 340 -9.17 -34.44 4.47
C ALA A 340 -9.80 -35.80 4.75
#